data_AF-A0AAI8ILC4-F1
#
_entry.id   AF-A0AAI8ILC4-F1
#
_cell.length_a   1.000
_cell.length_b   1.000
_cell.length_c   1.000
_cell.angle_alpha   90.00
_cell.angle_beta   90.00
_cell.angle_gamma   90.00
#
_symmetry.space_group_name_H-M   'P 1'
#
loop_
_entity.id
_entity.type
_entity.pdbx_description
1 polymer ?
#
loop_
_entity_poly.entity_id
_entity_poly.type
_entity_poly.pdbx_seq_one_letter_code
_entity_poly.pdbx_strand_id
1 'polypeptide(L)'
;MIVTLIVICEVGFWVLLAAGLGLRYLAKMPRTGAALLLCEPLLEVVLLVVTVLDLRAGADPDWKHGLAAVYIGYTAAFGHYTVRWLDGHARHRLAGGPPPVKPPRFGAARARHEVKLWLRTVAGAGLAAALLQIGVWYVDDPGRTASLTSWQGFAGRAVLIHGLIALSYVLWPKKPKGEGGGKAPEPAAGAGAGKDAVRPVEDRAGR
;
A
#
# COMPACT_ATOMS: atom_id res chain seq x y z
N MET A 1 15.56 19.27 -27.15
CA MET A 1 15.10 17.89 -27.42
C MET A 1 14.40 17.27 -26.21
N ILE A 2 14.87 17.47 -24.98
CA ILE A 2 14.19 17.03 -23.74
C ILE A 2 12.72 17.45 -23.63
N VAL A 3 12.39 18.71 -23.97
CA VAL A 3 11.01 19.20 -23.86
C VAL A 3 10.05 18.40 -24.74
N THR A 4 10.46 18.08 -25.97
CA THR A 4 9.67 17.24 -26.88
C THR A 4 9.47 15.83 -26.32
N LEU A 5 10.50 15.27 -25.69
CA LEU A 5 10.46 13.93 -25.12
C LEU A 5 9.58 13.88 -23.86
N ILE A 6 9.67 14.89 -23.00
CA ILE A 6 8.76 15.08 -21.86
C ILE A 6 7.33 15.19 -22.35
N VAL A 7 7.06 15.99 -23.39
CA VAL A 7 5.70 16.14 -23.93
C VAL A 7 5.17 14.82 -24.49
N ILE A 8 5.99 14.05 -25.22
CA ILE A 8 5.61 12.72 -25.72
C ILE A 8 5.33 11.75 -24.56
N CYS A 9 6.18 11.76 -23.52
CA CYS A 9 5.97 10.95 -22.32
C CYS A 9 4.69 11.34 -21.57
N GLU A 10 4.42 12.64 -21.41
CA GLU A 10 3.22 13.16 -20.76
C GLU A 10 1.97 12.75 -21.53
N VAL A 11 1.98 12.90 -22.85
CA VAL A 11 0.85 12.46 -23.70
C VAL A 11 0.69 10.94 -23.63
N GLY A 12 1.77 10.17 -23.71
CA GLY A 12 1.76 8.72 -23.61
C GLY A 12 1.23 8.23 -22.25
N PHE A 13 1.62 8.91 -21.17
CA PHE A 13 1.12 8.69 -19.83
C PHE A 13 -0.40 8.87 -19.76
N TRP A 14 -0.93 10.01 -20.21
CA TRP A 14 -2.38 10.27 -20.16
C TRP A 14 -3.17 9.28 -21.02
N VAL A 15 -2.65 8.90 -22.18
CA VAL A 15 -3.27 7.92 -23.06
C VAL A 15 -3.30 6.54 -22.41
N LEU A 16 -2.18 6.07 -21.85
CA LEU A 16 -2.10 4.77 -21.18
C LEU A 16 -2.95 4.72 -19.92
N LEU A 17 -2.96 5.80 -19.12
CA LEU A 17 -3.77 5.92 -17.92
C LEU A 17 -5.26 5.84 -18.27
N ALA A 18 -5.73 6.66 -19.22
CA ALA A 18 -7.12 6.67 -19.65
C ALA A 18 -7.56 5.33 -20.25
N ALA A 19 -6.74 4.75 -21.12
CA ALA A 19 -7.02 3.45 -21.74
C ALA A 19 -6.99 2.31 -20.71
N GLY A 20 -6.02 2.31 -19.80
CA GLY A 20 -5.89 1.34 -18.73
C GLY A 20 -7.08 1.36 -17.76
N LEU A 21 -7.51 2.56 -17.33
CA LEU A 21 -8.70 2.75 -16.51
C LEU A 21 -9.98 2.33 -17.26
N GLY A 22 -10.11 2.75 -18.53
CA GLY A 22 -11.25 2.43 -19.38
C GLY A 22 -11.42 0.93 -19.57
N LEU A 23 -10.34 0.21 -19.91
CA LEU A 23 -10.37 -1.25 -20.03
C LEU A 23 -10.69 -1.92 -18.70
N ARG A 24 -10.14 -1.43 -17.59
CA ARG A 24 -10.33 -2.02 -16.26
C ARG A 24 -11.75 -1.88 -15.74
N TYR A 25 -12.35 -0.69 -15.87
CA TYR A 25 -13.63 -0.36 -15.23
C TYR A 25 -14.81 -0.29 -16.21
N LEU A 26 -14.63 0.20 -17.44
CA LEU A 26 -15.71 0.29 -18.43
C LEU A 26 -15.87 -1.02 -19.20
N ALA A 27 -14.77 -1.55 -19.74
CA ALA A 27 -14.79 -2.80 -20.50
C ALA A 27 -14.76 -4.06 -19.61
N LYS A 28 -14.64 -3.90 -18.29
CA LYS A 28 -14.53 -5.00 -17.30
C LYS A 28 -13.43 -6.01 -17.65
N MET A 29 -12.34 -5.54 -18.25
CA MET A 29 -11.14 -6.32 -18.60
C MET A 29 -9.99 -5.99 -17.64
N PRO A 30 -10.04 -6.46 -16.38
CA PRO A 30 -9.11 -6.03 -15.33
C PRO A 30 -7.66 -6.41 -15.61
N ARG A 31 -7.42 -7.53 -16.32
CA ARG A 31 -6.05 -7.97 -16.66
C ARG A 31 -5.40 -7.08 -17.71
N THR A 32 -6.13 -6.77 -18.78
CA THR A 32 -5.63 -5.91 -19.86
C THR A 32 -5.48 -4.47 -19.40
N GLY A 33 -6.43 -3.96 -18.62
CA GLY A 33 -6.29 -2.64 -17.99
C GLY A 33 -5.10 -2.57 -17.03
N ALA A 34 -4.87 -3.62 -16.22
CA ALA A 34 -3.69 -3.68 -15.36
C ALA A 34 -2.37 -3.76 -16.16
N ALA A 35 -2.35 -4.49 -17.27
CA ALA A 35 -1.17 -4.56 -18.15
C ALA A 35 -0.84 -3.19 -18.76
N LEU A 36 -1.85 -2.43 -19.23
CA LEU A 36 -1.64 -1.07 -19.73
C LEU A 36 -1.14 -0.12 -18.65
N LEU A 37 -1.69 -0.19 -17.44
CA LEU A 37 -1.23 0.62 -16.30
C LEU A 37 0.18 0.24 -15.83
N LEU A 38 0.67 -0.97 -16.13
CA LEU A 38 2.06 -1.35 -15.89
C LEU A 38 3.03 -0.77 -16.91
N CYS A 39 2.55 -0.34 -18.09
CA CYS A 39 3.38 0.39 -19.04
C CYS A 39 3.72 1.81 -18.54
N GLU A 40 2.96 2.35 -17.60
CA GLU A 40 3.17 3.67 -16.99
C GLU A 40 4.50 3.73 -16.20
N PRO A 41 4.79 2.84 -15.22
CA PRO A 41 6.12 2.79 -14.60
C PRO A 41 7.23 2.36 -15.57
N LEU A 42 6.91 1.67 -16.66
CA LEU A 42 7.91 1.38 -17.70
C LEU A 42 8.33 2.65 -18.46
N LEU A 43 7.39 3.55 -18.75
CA LEU A 43 7.66 4.88 -19.31
C LEU A 43 8.55 5.71 -18.38
N GLU A 44 8.30 5.66 -17.08
CA GLU A 44 9.15 6.32 -16.07
C GLU A 44 10.59 5.79 -16.09
N VAL A 45 10.77 4.47 -16.24
CA VAL A 45 12.11 3.87 -16.38
C VAL A 45 12.77 4.32 -17.68
N VAL A 46 12.05 4.36 -18.80
CA VAL A 46 12.58 4.85 -20.09
C VAL A 46 12.98 6.31 -19.98
N LEU A 47 12.15 7.16 -19.35
CA LEU A 47 12.45 8.55 -19.11
C LEU A 47 13.72 8.68 -18.27
N LEU A 48 13.83 7.93 -17.18
CA LEU A 48 15.03 7.90 -16.34
C LEU A 48 16.28 7.51 -17.13
N VAL A 49 16.20 6.48 -17.99
CA VAL A 49 17.31 6.07 -18.87
C VAL A 49 17.70 7.20 -19.81
N VAL A 50 16.73 7.79 -20.51
CA VAL A 50 16.98 8.91 -21.43
C VAL A 50 17.62 10.09 -20.69
N THR A 51 17.15 10.41 -19.50
CA THR A 51 17.72 11.48 -18.69
C THR A 51 19.16 11.19 -18.27
N VAL A 52 19.48 9.94 -17.90
CA VAL A 52 20.86 9.53 -17.59
C VAL A 52 21.77 9.64 -18.83
N LEU A 53 21.26 9.29 -20.01
CA LEU A 53 21.99 9.49 -21.26
C LEU A 53 22.27 10.97 -21.53
N ASP A 54 21.30 11.85 -21.24
CA ASP A 54 21.42 13.30 -21.42
C ASP A 54 22.40 13.95 -20.41
N LEU A 55 22.43 13.46 -19.16
CA LEU A 55 23.43 13.88 -18.17
C LEU A 55 24.86 13.58 -18.66
N ARG A 56 25.09 12.47 -19.35
CA ARG A 56 26.40 12.18 -19.94
C ARG A 56 26.75 13.11 -21.10
N ALA A 57 25.75 13.65 -21.79
CA ALA A 57 25.92 14.65 -22.85
C ALA A 57 26.22 16.07 -22.29
N GLY A 58 26.23 16.25 -20.97
CA GLY A 58 26.63 17.50 -20.31
C GLY A 58 25.51 18.23 -19.59
N ALA A 59 24.31 17.65 -19.44
CA ALA A 59 23.24 18.28 -18.67
C ALA A 59 23.55 18.32 -17.16
N ASP A 60 23.09 19.37 -16.47
CA ASP A 60 23.32 19.54 -15.04
C ASP A 60 22.52 18.53 -14.19
N PRO A 61 23.14 17.88 -13.19
CA PRO A 61 22.45 16.97 -12.29
C PRO A 61 21.48 17.70 -11.36
N ASP A 62 20.18 17.51 -11.59
CA ASP A 62 19.12 18.08 -10.74
C ASP A 62 18.70 17.10 -9.63
N TRP A 63 18.20 17.61 -8.49
CA TRP A 63 17.70 16.80 -7.35
C TRP A 63 16.53 15.88 -7.74
N LYS A 64 15.84 16.21 -8.84
CA LYS A 64 14.72 15.46 -9.42
C LYS A 64 15.08 14.01 -9.76
N HIS A 65 16.33 13.75 -10.18
CA HIS A 65 16.78 12.40 -10.53
C HIS A 65 16.80 11.46 -9.31
N GLY A 66 17.22 11.99 -8.16
CA GLY A 66 17.19 11.26 -6.90
C GLY A 66 15.79 10.91 -6.44
N LEU A 67 14.86 11.88 -6.56
CA LEU A 67 13.45 11.66 -6.25
C LEU A 67 12.81 10.61 -7.17
N ALA A 68 13.12 10.64 -8.46
CA ALA A 68 12.60 9.67 -9.43
C ALA A 68 13.02 8.23 -9.08
N ALA A 69 14.29 8.01 -8.72
CA ALA A 69 14.77 6.69 -8.30
C ALA A 69 14.06 6.18 -7.04
N VAL A 70 13.83 7.05 -6.05
CA VAL A 70 13.08 6.70 -4.83
C VAL A 70 11.61 6.40 -5.14
N TYR A 71 10.99 7.18 -6.04
CA TYR A 71 9.62 6.94 -6.49
C TYR A 71 9.48 5.57 -7.18
N ILE A 72 10.39 5.23 -8.09
CA ILE A 72 10.42 3.91 -8.73
C ILE A 72 10.61 2.80 -7.69
N GLY A 73 11.54 2.99 -6.75
CA GLY A 73 11.76 2.05 -5.64
C GLY A 73 10.51 1.81 -4.81
N TYR A 74 9.79 2.88 -4.45
CA TYR A 74 8.52 2.80 -3.72
C TYR A 74 7.46 2.06 -4.54
N THR A 75 7.26 2.45 -5.81
CA THR A 75 6.26 1.84 -6.69
C THR A 75 6.54 0.36 -6.93
N ALA A 76 7.79 -0.06 -7.10
CA ALA A 76 8.13 -1.47 -7.25
C ALA A 76 7.86 -2.28 -5.96
N ALA A 77 8.23 -1.75 -4.80
CA ALA A 77 8.10 -2.46 -3.53
C ALA A 77 6.68 -2.48 -2.95
N PHE A 78 5.93 -1.39 -3.12
CA PHE A 78 4.60 -1.19 -2.54
C PHE A 78 3.48 -1.23 -3.57
N GLY A 79 3.75 -1.09 -4.87
CA GLY A 79 2.72 -0.94 -5.90
C GLY A 79 1.66 -2.02 -5.87
N HIS A 80 2.04 -3.29 -5.88
CA HIS A 80 1.07 -4.40 -5.82
C HIS A 80 0.24 -4.42 -4.53
N TYR A 81 0.86 -4.01 -3.42
CA TYR A 81 0.17 -3.91 -2.14
C TYR A 81 -0.86 -2.77 -2.15
N THR A 82 -0.45 -1.59 -2.63
CA THR A 82 -1.30 -0.40 -2.74
C THR A 82 -2.45 -0.62 -3.72
N VAL A 83 -2.20 -1.23 -4.89
CA VAL A 83 -3.24 -1.54 -5.88
C VAL A 83 -4.27 -2.50 -5.30
N ARG A 84 -3.85 -3.58 -4.62
CA ARG A 84 -4.79 -4.51 -3.98
C ARG A 84 -5.61 -3.84 -2.89
N TRP A 85 -5.01 -2.93 -2.13
CA TRP A 85 -5.68 -2.20 -1.08
C TRP A 85 -6.71 -1.19 -1.64
N LEU A 86 -6.35 -0.48 -2.71
CA LEU A 86 -7.26 0.41 -3.45
C LEU A 86 -8.41 -0.36 -4.10
N ASP A 87 -8.12 -1.52 -4.73
CA ASP A 87 -9.15 -2.39 -5.31
C ASP A 87 -10.16 -2.85 -4.25
N GLY A 88 -9.69 -3.19 -3.04
CA GLY A 88 -10.56 -3.54 -1.93
C GLY A 88 -11.51 -2.39 -1.55
N HIS A 89 -10.99 -1.16 -1.50
CA HIS A 89 -11.80 0.03 -1.22
C HIS A 89 -12.80 0.33 -2.35
N ALA A 90 -12.37 0.24 -3.60
CA ALA A 90 -13.23 0.44 -4.76
C ALA A 90 -14.36 -0.59 -4.79
N ARG A 91 -14.07 -1.87 -4.54
CA ARG A 91 -15.09 -2.92 -4.44
C ARG A 91 -16.08 -2.68 -3.31
N HIS A 92 -15.60 -2.22 -2.15
CA HIS A 92 -16.48 -1.91 -1.03
C HIS A 92 -17.39 -0.71 -1.32
N ARG A 93 -16.84 0.37 -1.87
CA ARG A 93 -17.55 1.64 -2.11
C ARG A 93 -18.45 1.62 -3.34
N LEU A 94 -18.02 0.99 -4.43
CA LEU A 94 -18.67 1.08 -5.75
C LEU A 94 -19.44 -0.20 -6.12
N ALA A 95 -19.14 -1.34 -5.48
CA ALA A 95 -19.73 -2.63 -5.84
C ALA A 95 -20.36 -3.37 -4.64
N GLY A 96 -20.56 -2.69 -3.50
CA GLY A 96 -21.19 -3.27 -2.31
C GLY A 96 -20.42 -4.44 -1.67
N GLY A 97 -19.15 -4.60 -2.00
CA GLY A 97 -18.30 -5.68 -1.47
C GLY A 97 -18.04 -5.55 0.04
N PRO A 98 -17.57 -6.63 0.70
CA PRO A 98 -17.23 -6.60 2.12
C PRO A 98 -16.13 -5.56 2.42
N PRO A 99 -16.09 -5.01 3.65
CA PRO A 99 -15.11 -3.98 4.00
C PRO A 99 -13.66 -4.49 3.86
N PRO A 100 -12.73 -3.63 3.42
CA PRO A 100 -11.34 -4.02 3.21
C PRO A 100 -10.71 -4.54 4.52
N VAL A 101 -9.95 -5.63 4.40
CA VAL A 101 -9.36 -6.33 5.55
C VAL A 101 -8.42 -5.38 6.29
N LYS A 102 -8.72 -5.13 7.57
CA LYS A 102 -7.91 -4.23 8.40
C LYS A 102 -6.59 -4.93 8.78
N PRO A 103 -5.46 -4.20 8.81
CA PRO A 103 -4.19 -4.77 9.25
C PRO A 103 -4.32 -5.31 10.69
N PRO A 104 -3.58 -6.39 11.05
CA PRO A 104 -3.62 -6.95 12.40
C PRO A 104 -3.32 -5.87 13.43
N ARG A 105 -4.05 -5.86 14.55
CA ARG A 105 -3.93 -4.80 15.57
C ARG A 105 -3.05 -5.19 16.77
N PHE A 106 -2.85 -6.48 17.02
CA PHE A 106 -2.22 -6.96 18.26
C PHE A 106 -1.30 -8.16 18.04
N GLY A 107 -0.41 -8.39 19.02
CA GLY A 107 0.40 -9.60 19.15
C GLY A 107 1.34 -9.90 17.99
N ALA A 108 1.73 -11.18 17.87
CA ALA A 108 2.69 -11.65 16.87
C ALA A 108 2.24 -11.41 15.42
N ALA A 109 0.93 -11.35 15.17
CA ALA A 109 0.38 -11.03 13.85
C ALA A 109 0.66 -9.59 13.43
N ARG A 110 0.64 -8.62 14.37
CA ARG A 110 1.07 -7.23 14.11
C ARG A 110 2.56 -7.18 13.81
N ALA A 111 3.38 -7.81 14.64
CA ALA A 111 4.83 -7.82 14.46
C ALA A 111 5.25 -8.39 13.09
N ARG A 112 4.68 -9.53 12.67
CA ARG A 112 4.91 -10.11 11.34
C ARG A 112 4.48 -9.18 10.20
N HIS A 113 3.37 -8.46 10.38
CA HIS A 113 2.92 -7.49 9.39
C HIS A 113 3.91 -6.33 9.25
N GLU A 114 4.39 -5.76 10.36
CA GLU A 114 5.40 -4.69 10.36
C GLU A 114 6.72 -5.13 9.74
N VAL A 115 7.22 -6.32 10.10
CA VAL A 115 8.42 -6.88 9.48
C VAL A 115 8.24 -7.02 7.97
N LYS A 116 7.07 -7.46 7.50
CA LYS A 116 6.78 -7.56 6.07
C LYS A 116 6.72 -6.19 5.38
N LEU A 117 6.22 -5.14 6.05
CA LEU A 117 6.28 -3.78 5.54
C LEU A 117 7.71 -3.26 5.48
N TRP A 118 8.49 -3.52 6.53
CA TRP A 118 9.90 -3.13 6.57
C TRP A 118 10.72 -3.81 5.48
N LEU A 119 10.53 -5.11 5.23
CA LEU A 119 11.19 -5.82 4.12
C LEU A 119 10.86 -5.21 2.76
N ARG A 120 9.64 -4.69 2.56
CA ARG A 120 9.31 -3.93 1.34
C ARG A 120 10.06 -2.60 1.28
N THR A 121 10.18 -1.88 2.38
CA THR A 121 11.01 -0.66 2.44
C THR A 121 12.47 -0.95 2.11
N VAL A 122 13.02 -2.06 2.62
CA VAL A 122 14.36 -2.52 2.27
C VAL A 122 14.47 -2.79 0.76
N ALA A 123 13.51 -3.52 0.19
CA ALA A 123 13.51 -3.83 -1.25
C ALA A 123 13.42 -2.56 -2.11
N GLY A 124 12.52 -1.64 -1.76
CA GLY A 124 12.33 -0.38 -2.50
C GLY A 124 13.53 0.55 -2.39
N ALA A 125 14.11 0.69 -1.19
CA ALA A 125 15.33 1.45 -0.97
C ALA A 125 16.54 0.81 -1.66
N GLY A 126 16.63 -0.53 -1.68
CA GLY A 126 17.66 -1.26 -2.40
C GLY A 126 17.59 -1.03 -3.90
N LEU A 127 16.38 -1.07 -4.49
CA LEU A 127 16.19 -0.77 -5.90
C LEU A 127 16.56 0.68 -6.22
N ALA A 128 16.08 1.63 -5.43
CA ALA A 128 16.43 3.05 -5.59
C ALA A 128 17.95 3.26 -5.50
N ALA A 129 18.59 2.67 -4.48
CA ALA A 129 20.04 2.77 -4.30
C ALA A 129 20.82 2.16 -5.46
N ALA A 130 20.37 1.02 -6.00
CA ALA A 130 20.97 0.39 -7.16
C ALA A 130 20.87 1.27 -8.42
N LEU A 131 19.69 1.85 -8.69
CA LEU A 131 19.49 2.78 -9.81
C LEU A 131 20.39 4.01 -9.68
N LEU A 132 20.48 4.58 -8.48
CA LEU A 132 21.36 5.72 -8.21
C LEU A 132 22.84 5.33 -8.35
N GLN A 133 23.23 4.14 -7.89
CA GLN A 133 24.60 3.67 -7.98
C GLN A 133 25.05 3.45 -9.43
N ILE A 134 24.15 2.91 -10.27
CA ILE A 134 24.37 2.82 -11.72
C ILE A 134 24.60 4.22 -12.31
N GLY A 135 23.78 5.20 -11.91
CA GLY A 135 23.97 6.60 -12.32
C GLY A 135 25.33 7.17 -11.88
N VAL A 136 25.77 6.89 -10.66
CA VAL A 136 27.09 7.31 -10.14
C VAL A 136 28.22 6.73 -11.00
N TRP A 137 28.20 5.42 -11.24
CA TRP A 137 29.21 4.75 -12.07
C TRP A 137 29.20 5.21 -13.53
N TYR A 138 28.03 5.58 -14.06
CA TYR A 138 27.89 6.00 -15.45
C TYR A 138 28.39 7.44 -15.70
N VAL A 139 28.19 8.34 -14.74
CA VAL A 139 28.62 9.74 -14.84
C VAL A 139 30.11 9.91 -14.52
N ASP A 140 30.65 9.11 -13.60
CA ASP A 140 32.07 9.07 -13.21
C ASP A 140 32.69 10.45 -12.86
N ASP A 141 31.88 11.32 -12.24
CA ASP A 141 32.28 12.66 -11.79
C ASP A 141 31.72 12.94 -10.38
N PRO A 142 32.57 12.95 -9.34
CA PRO A 142 32.15 13.14 -7.95
C PRO A 142 31.40 14.45 -7.68
N GLY A 143 31.73 15.54 -8.40
CA GLY A 143 31.08 16.83 -8.25
C GLY A 143 29.64 16.81 -8.78
N ARG A 144 29.41 16.00 -9.82
CA ARG A 144 28.10 15.85 -10.47
C ARG A 144 27.23 14.77 -9.84
N THR A 145 27.81 13.83 -9.10
CA THR A 145 27.07 12.72 -8.47
C THR A 145 26.72 12.94 -7.00
N ALA A 146 27.14 14.06 -6.40
CA ALA A 146 26.91 14.35 -4.97
C ALA A 146 25.42 14.27 -4.57
N SER A 147 24.54 14.77 -5.44
CA SER A 147 23.08 14.67 -5.25
C SER A 147 22.62 13.20 -5.19
N LEU A 148 23.07 12.35 -6.12
CA LEU A 148 22.69 10.93 -6.17
C LEU A 148 23.12 10.19 -4.90
N THR A 149 24.35 10.44 -4.44
CA THR A 149 24.87 9.84 -3.20
C THR A 149 24.11 10.32 -1.95
N SER A 150 23.68 11.59 -1.93
CA SER A 150 22.85 12.10 -0.83
C SER A 150 21.51 11.36 -0.72
N TRP A 151 20.89 11.03 -1.86
CA TRP A 151 19.63 10.30 -1.94
C TRP A 151 19.77 8.83 -1.53
N GLN A 152 20.91 8.19 -1.81
CA GLN A 152 21.24 6.86 -1.26
C GLN A 152 21.29 6.92 0.28
N GLY A 153 21.94 7.94 0.84
CA GLY A 153 21.96 8.16 2.29
C GLY A 153 20.57 8.42 2.88
N PHE A 154 19.72 9.15 2.18
CA PHE A 154 18.31 9.33 2.56
C PHE A 154 17.55 8.00 2.58
N ALA A 155 17.66 7.20 1.53
CA ALA A 155 17.02 5.88 1.44
C ALA A 155 17.50 4.94 2.57
N GLY A 156 18.80 4.93 2.88
CA GLY A 156 19.37 4.17 3.99
C GLY A 156 18.79 4.60 5.35
N ARG A 157 18.71 5.91 5.61
CA ARG A 157 18.08 6.43 6.84
C ARG A 157 16.61 6.04 6.96
N ALA A 158 15.86 6.10 5.87
CA ALA A 158 14.45 5.68 5.85
C ALA A 158 14.29 4.19 6.21
N VAL A 159 15.15 3.32 5.69
CA VAL A 159 15.18 1.88 6.04
C VAL A 159 15.50 1.68 7.52
N LEU A 160 16.49 2.40 8.05
CA LEU A 160 16.88 2.30 9.46
C LEU A 160 15.75 2.76 10.38
N ILE A 161 15.17 3.93 10.13
CA ILE A 161 14.06 4.48 10.95
C ILE A 161 12.87 3.52 10.93
N HIS A 162 12.47 3.03 9.74
CA HIS A 162 11.37 2.08 9.65
C HIS A 162 11.72 0.74 10.32
N GLY A 163 12.99 0.32 10.24
CA GLY A 163 13.49 -0.87 10.93
C GLY A 163 13.39 -0.75 12.45
N LEU A 164 13.76 0.39 13.02
CA LEU A 164 13.61 0.67 14.45
C LEU A 164 12.13 0.62 14.87
N ILE A 165 11.24 1.18 14.06
CA ILE A 165 9.80 1.12 14.32
C ILE A 165 9.31 -0.32 14.28
N ALA A 166 9.63 -1.08 13.22
CA ALA A 166 9.23 -2.48 13.10
C ALA A 166 9.78 -3.34 14.24
N LEU A 167 11.05 -3.11 14.63
CA LEU A 167 11.70 -3.78 15.76
C LEU A 167 10.99 -3.46 17.08
N SER A 168 10.52 -2.23 17.28
CA SER A 168 9.76 -1.86 18.48
C SER A 168 8.48 -2.70 18.64
N TYR A 169 7.79 -3.02 17.55
CA TYR A 169 6.62 -3.89 17.56
C TYR A 169 6.94 -5.38 17.76
N VAL A 170 8.16 -5.80 17.43
CA VAL A 170 8.66 -7.16 17.68
C VAL A 170 9.06 -7.32 19.15
N LEU A 171 9.78 -6.34 19.71
CA LEU A 171 10.27 -6.37 21.09
C LEU A 171 9.18 -6.05 22.12
N TRP A 172 8.23 -5.17 21.80
CA TRP A 172 7.10 -4.81 22.65
C TRP A 172 5.75 -5.08 21.95
N PRO A 173 5.33 -6.35 21.82
CA PRO A 173 4.05 -6.68 21.21
C PRO A 173 2.89 -6.09 22.02
N LYS A 174 2.11 -5.19 21.40
CA LYS A 174 0.90 -4.64 22.01
C LYS A 174 -0.08 -5.77 22.35
N LYS A 175 -0.38 -5.92 23.65
CA LYS A 175 -1.43 -6.80 24.16
C LYS A 175 -2.80 -6.12 23.98
N PRO A 176 -3.87 -6.87 23.70
CA PRO A 176 -5.22 -6.30 23.72
C PRO A 176 -5.50 -5.72 25.12
N LYS A 177 -6.06 -4.51 25.16
CA LYS A 177 -6.59 -3.96 26.41
C LYS A 177 -7.77 -4.85 26.79
N GLY A 178 -7.66 -5.59 27.88
CA GLY A 178 -8.68 -6.54 28.30
C GLY A 178 -10.05 -5.86 28.43
N GLU A 179 -11.08 -6.55 27.96
CA GLU A 179 -12.43 -6.39 28.47
C GLU A 179 -12.37 -6.65 29.98
N GLY A 180 -12.34 -5.58 30.76
CA GLY A 180 -12.26 -5.62 32.20
C GLY A 180 -12.89 -4.37 32.77
N GLY A 181 -14.22 -4.35 32.83
CA GLY A 181 -14.99 -3.26 33.42
C GLY A 181 -16.45 -3.19 32.98
N GLY A 182 -17.18 -4.31 32.99
CA GLY A 182 -18.60 -4.35 32.67
C GLY A 182 -19.22 -5.67 33.13
N LYS A 183 -19.40 -5.78 34.45
CA LYS A 183 -20.18 -6.77 35.21
C LYS A 183 -20.76 -7.94 34.41
N ALA A 184 -20.26 -9.15 34.67
CA ALA A 184 -20.91 -10.39 34.26
C ALA A 184 -22.38 -10.40 34.76
N PRO A 185 -23.37 -10.78 33.93
CA PRO A 185 -24.71 -11.02 34.42
C PRO A 185 -24.63 -12.23 35.36
N GLU A 186 -24.94 -11.97 36.62
CA GLU A 186 -25.16 -12.95 37.68
C GLU A 186 -26.17 -14.01 37.18
N PRO A 187 -25.91 -15.32 37.37
CA PRO A 187 -26.87 -16.33 36.98
C PRO A 187 -28.10 -16.23 37.89
N ALA A 188 -29.19 -15.67 37.36
CA ALA A 188 -30.49 -15.66 38.02
C ALA A 188 -30.99 -17.10 38.19
N ALA A 189 -30.71 -17.68 39.35
CA ALA A 189 -31.34 -18.90 39.81
C ALA A 189 -32.79 -18.58 40.22
N GLY A 190 -33.74 -19.07 39.43
CA GLY A 190 -35.01 -19.60 39.93
C GLY A 190 -36.10 -18.60 40.35
N ALA A 191 -37.04 -18.33 39.44
CA ALA A 191 -38.46 -18.24 39.79
C ALA A 191 -39.27 -18.91 38.67
N GLY A 192 -39.66 -20.16 38.90
CA GLY A 192 -40.43 -20.96 37.97
C GLY A 192 -41.92 -20.62 37.97
N ALA A 193 -42.59 -21.28 37.02
CA ALA A 193 -44.02 -21.49 36.92
C ALA A 193 -44.89 -20.28 36.54
N GLY A 194 -44.87 -19.95 35.25
CA GLY A 194 -46.10 -19.53 34.58
C GLY A 194 -47.11 -20.68 34.67
N LYS A 195 -48.18 -20.46 35.42
CA LYS A 195 -49.43 -21.22 35.28
C LYS A 195 -50.45 -20.28 34.68
N ASP A 196 -50.98 -20.72 33.56
CA ASP A 196 -51.92 -20.04 32.69
C ASP A 196 -53.15 -19.54 33.44
N ALA A 197 -53.35 -18.23 33.41
CA ALA A 197 -54.63 -17.62 33.72
C ALA A 197 -55.51 -17.68 32.45
N VAL A 198 -56.24 -18.78 32.29
CA VAL A 198 -57.42 -18.85 31.43
C VAL A 198 -58.61 -19.26 32.31
N ARG A 199 -59.58 -18.36 32.42
CA ARG A 199 -60.97 -18.59 32.84
C ARG A 199 -61.85 -17.83 31.84
N PRO A 200 -63.16 -18.10 31.73
CA PRO A 200 -63.92 -19.34 31.90
C PRO A 200 -64.87 -19.58 30.69
N VAL A 201 -65.29 -20.82 30.43
CA VAL A 201 -66.56 -21.07 29.71
C VAL A 201 -67.26 -22.25 30.37
N GLU A 202 -68.43 -21.95 30.92
CA GLU A 202 -69.45 -22.89 31.39
C GLU A 202 -69.93 -23.74 30.22
N ASP A 203 -69.98 -25.07 30.39
CA ASP A 203 -71.16 -25.85 30.01
C ASP A 203 -71.05 -27.26 30.62
N ARG A 204 -71.94 -27.57 31.58
CA ARG A 204 -72.25 -28.97 31.91
C ARG A 204 -73.67 -29.09 32.43
N ALA A 205 -74.53 -29.45 31.49
CA ALA A 205 -75.77 -30.16 31.70
C ALA A 205 -75.61 -31.38 32.65
N GLY A 206 -76.64 -31.60 33.47
CA GLY A 206 -77.13 -32.94 33.80
C GLY A 206 -76.61 -33.61 35.06
N ARG A 207 -77.19 -33.27 36.23
CA ARG A 207 -78.08 -34.16 37.00
C ARG A 207 -78.51 -33.51 38.31
#